data_AF-A0A3P6HN18-F1
#
_entry.id   AF-A0A3P6HN18-F1
#
_cell.length_a   1.000
_cell.length_b   1.000
_cell.length_c   1.000
_cell.angle_alpha   90.00
_cell.angle_beta   90.00
_cell.angle_gamma   90.00
#
_symmetry.space_group_name_H-M   'P 1'
#
loop_
_entity.id
_entity.type
_entity.pdbx_description
1 polymer ?
#
loop_
_entity_poly.entity_id
_entity_poly.type
_entity_poly.pdbx_seq_one_letter_code
_entity_poly.pdbx_strand_id
1 'polypeptide(L)'
;MFSTNDTLFSSLLVRCVVQLELVDAVNHIVFGSGAMHKDDVHAFPSTHLSSKDALREPSGEVQNGIIQSDEIFFGADDDGLFSYIGADRLLCLVNCLLQSHRLAQKFNGNNAQRTLLWKAGFKGRSKPNLLRQETHSVRSALGILYRLYSISSVDRKLDVKKELKRIVCDAINYFLELNTDQHKQAWNLVLHLILDCSSSFNDAQLLDLGKDYALDICRLVQCDMKEELRSKLARVLQKCISVNYM
;
A
#
# COMPACT_ATOMS: atom_id res chain seq x y z
N MET A 1 31.05 -23.61 12.77
CA MET A 1 30.02 -24.35 11.99
C MET A 1 28.68 -23.74 12.34
N PHE A 2 28.02 -23.05 11.41
CA PHE A 2 26.64 -22.61 11.62
C PHE A 2 25.75 -23.85 11.75
N SER A 3 24.81 -23.86 12.70
CA SER A 3 23.86 -24.97 12.81
C SER A 3 22.98 -25.00 11.55
N THR A 4 22.52 -26.18 11.13
CA THR A 4 21.62 -26.33 9.96
C THR A 4 20.40 -25.39 10.05
N ASN A 5 19.92 -25.13 11.28
CA ASN A 5 18.83 -24.20 11.55
C ASN A 5 19.21 -22.74 11.25
N ASP A 6 20.44 -22.31 11.53
CA ASP A 6 20.92 -20.95 11.23
C ASP A 6 20.98 -20.69 9.73
N THR A 7 21.40 -21.70 8.96
CA THR A 7 21.43 -21.61 7.48
C THR A 7 20.02 -21.53 6.89
N LEU A 8 19.07 -22.28 7.45
CA LEU A 8 17.67 -22.25 7.02
C LEU A 8 17.00 -20.91 7.40
N PHE A 9 17.22 -20.40 8.61
CA PHE A 9 16.71 -19.10 9.03
C PHE A 9 17.29 -17.96 8.22
N SER A 10 18.58 -17.98 7.94
CA SER A 10 19.24 -16.99 7.07
C SER A 10 18.63 -17.01 5.67
N SER A 11 18.43 -18.20 5.09
CA SER A 11 17.80 -18.36 3.77
C SER A 11 16.37 -17.80 3.73
N LEU A 12 15.57 -18.06 4.76
CA LEU A 12 14.21 -17.53 4.88
C LEU A 12 14.20 -16.00 5.04
N LEU A 13 15.09 -15.44 5.86
CA LEU A 13 15.22 -13.99 6.01
C LEU A 13 15.59 -13.32 4.68
N VAL A 14 16.56 -13.89 3.96
CA VAL A 14 16.93 -13.41 2.62
C VAL A 14 15.73 -13.42 1.69
N ARG A 15 14.93 -14.50 1.68
CA ARG A 15 13.69 -14.55 0.86
C ARG A 15 12.70 -13.45 1.23
N CYS A 16 12.51 -13.14 2.52
CA CYS A 16 11.63 -12.06 2.96
C CYS A 16 12.13 -10.67 2.52
N VAL A 17 13.45 -10.45 2.57
CA VAL A 17 14.06 -9.20 2.10
C VAL A 17 13.92 -9.10 0.58
N VAL A 18 14.35 -10.12 -0.17
CA VAL A 18 14.24 -10.16 -1.63
C VAL A 18 12.80 -9.98 -2.09
N GLN A 19 11.82 -10.55 -1.40
CA GLN A 19 10.41 -10.32 -1.72
C GLN A 19 10.02 -8.84 -1.64
N LEU A 20 10.44 -8.14 -0.58
CA LEU A 20 10.14 -6.71 -0.43
C LEU A 20 10.85 -5.89 -1.50
N GLU A 21 12.14 -6.14 -1.70
CA GLU A 21 12.95 -5.45 -2.71
C GLU A 21 12.40 -5.66 -4.13
N LEU A 22 11.89 -6.85 -4.46
CA LEU A 22 11.25 -7.11 -5.75
C LEU A 22 9.94 -6.32 -5.92
N VAL A 23 9.14 -6.21 -4.87
CA VAL A 23 7.90 -5.41 -4.89
C VAL A 23 8.22 -3.93 -5.09
N ASP A 24 9.18 -3.41 -4.32
CA ASP A 24 9.61 -2.02 -4.39
C ASP A 24 10.27 -1.71 -5.75
N ALA A 25 11.07 -2.64 -6.28
CA ALA A 25 11.64 -2.52 -7.62
C ALA A 25 10.56 -2.49 -8.71
N VAL A 26 9.54 -3.35 -8.65
CA VAL A 26 8.40 -3.29 -9.57
C VAL A 26 7.69 -1.94 -9.46
N ASN A 27 7.48 -1.44 -8.24
CA ASN A 27 6.85 -0.15 -8.02
C ASN A 27 7.66 0.99 -8.65
N HIS A 28 8.98 1.05 -8.42
CA HIS A 28 9.85 2.07 -8.99
C HIS A 28 9.98 1.98 -10.52
N ILE A 29 10.05 0.77 -11.06
CA ILE A 29 10.10 0.56 -12.53
C ILE A 29 8.80 1.07 -13.16
N VAL A 30 7.66 0.73 -12.56
CA VAL A 30 6.36 1.05 -13.13
C VAL A 30 6.05 2.54 -12.98
N PHE A 31 6.30 3.14 -11.80
CA PHE A 31 5.83 4.50 -11.46
C PHE A 31 6.94 5.55 -11.33
N GLY A 32 8.21 5.18 -11.52
CA GLY A 32 9.34 6.07 -11.27
C GLY A 32 9.85 6.00 -9.82
N SER A 33 11.04 6.54 -9.60
CA SER A 33 11.71 6.56 -8.29
C SER A 33 11.02 7.50 -7.28
N GLY A 34 10.20 8.44 -7.77
CA GLY A 34 9.42 9.35 -6.93
C GLY A 34 8.17 8.74 -6.26
N ALA A 35 7.72 7.56 -6.69
CA ALA A 35 6.40 7.04 -6.33
C ALA A 35 6.25 6.53 -4.88
N MET A 36 7.36 6.22 -4.18
CA MET A 36 7.34 5.60 -2.85
C MET A 36 7.97 6.46 -1.73
N HIS A 37 8.78 7.46 -2.08
CA HIS A 37 9.61 8.17 -1.09
C HIS A 37 8.85 9.13 -0.15
N LYS A 38 7.59 9.48 -0.44
CA LYS A 38 6.86 10.47 0.35
C LYS A 38 6.19 9.92 1.63
N ASP A 39 5.92 8.62 1.72
CA ASP A 39 5.09 8.07 2.82
C ASP A 39 5.89 7.31 3.91
N ASP A 40 7.10 6.82 3.61
CA ASP A 40 7.88 5.97 4.53
C ASP A 40 8.54 6.73 5.70
N VAL A 41 8.69 8.07 5.60
CA VAL A 41 9.43 8.88 6.60
C VAL A 41 8.68 9.05 7.93
N HIS A 42 7.36 8.84 7.96
CA HIS A 42 6.54 9.06 9.17
C HIS A 42 5.93 7.80 9.78
N ALA A 43 6.12 6.62 9.17
CA ALA A 43 5.42 5.43 9.59
C ALA A 43 6.10 4.71 10.78
N PHE A 44 7.43 4.60 10.82
CA PHE A 44 8.17 3.97 11.93
C PHE A 44 9.63 4.45 11.98
N PRO A 45 10.19 4.80 13.16
CA PRO A 45 11.62 5.05 13.28
C PRO A 45 12.37 3.75 12.97
N SER A 46 13.15 3.77 11.89
CA SER A 46 14.07 2.69 11.53
C SER A 46 15.00 2.42 12.69
N THR A 47 14.83 1.26 13.33
CA THR A 47 15.86 0.67 14.18
C THR A 47 16.96 0.11 13.28
N HIS A 48 17.72 1.02 12.68
CA HIS A 48 19.06 0.68 12.22
C HIS A 48 19.94 0.50 13.46
N LEU A 49 20.31 -0.76 13.72
CA LEU A 49 21.48 -1.06 14.53
C LEU A 49 22.71 -0.49 13.80
N SER A 50 23.28 0.59 14.34
CA SER A 50 24.72 0.80 14.28
C SER A 50 25.17 1.60 15.49
N SER A 51 26.10 1.02 16.23
CA SER A 51 26.78 1.60 17.36
C SER A 51 27.68 2.74 16.90
N LYS A 52 27.49 3.96 17.43
CA LYS A 52 28.50 4.76 18.13
C LYS A 52 28.11 6.23 18.26
N ASP A 53 28.36 6.70 19.47
CA ASP A 53 28.81 8.02 19.88
C ASP A 53 27.81 9.18 20.01
N ALA A 54 27.90 9.74 21.21
CA ALA A 54 27.11 10.79 21.79
C ALA A 54 27.55 12.19 21.32
N LEU A 55 26.71 13.16 21.71
CA LEU A 55 26.92 14.62 21.76
C LEU A 55 26.57 15.35 20.45
N ARG A 56 25.38 15.98 20.42
CA ARG A 56 25.22 17.45 20.40
C ARG A 56 23.79 17.86 19.95
N GLU A 57 23.07 18.46 20.88
CA GLU A 57 22.02 19.47 20.67
C GLU A 57 22.52 20.75 21.39
N PRO A 58 21.95 21.96 21.24
CA PRO A 58 20.79 22.36 20.42
C PRO A 58 21.02 23.64 19.57
N SER A 59 20.08 23.97 18.67
CA SER A 59 19.41 25.30 18.62
C SER A 59 18.59 25.52 17.35
N GLY A 60 17.30 25.84 17.54
CA GLY A 60 16.53 26.88 16.83
C GLY A 60 16.34 26.78 15.31
N GLU A 61 15.12 26.54 14.85
CA GLU A 61 14.22 27.61 14.38
C GLU A 61 12.92 27.01 13.82
N VAL A 62 11.81 27.63 14.20
CA VAL A 62 10.45 27.32 13.79
C VAL A 62 10.28 27.81 12.35
N GLN A 63 9.99 26.90 11.42
CA GLN A 63 9.44 27.30 10.13
C GLN A 63 8.19 26.50 9.82
N ASN A 64 7.06 27.19 9.97
CA ASN A 64 5.76 26.83 9.42
C ASN A 64 5.89 26.59 7.91
N GLY A 65 6.04 25.34 7.53
CA GLY A 65 5.93 24.88 6.15
C GLY A 65 4.52 24.37 5.89
N ILE A 66 3.73 25.20 5.23
CA ILE A 66 2.41 24.87 4.67
C ILE A 66 2.55 23.55 3.89
N ILE A 67 1.83 22.51 4.34
CA ILE A 67 1.76 21.23 3.62
C ILE A 67 0.97 21.50 2.35
N GLN A 68 1.71 21.69 1.25
CA GLN A 68 1.15 21.73 -0.09
C GLN A 68 0.80 20.29 -0.47
N SER A 69 -0.36 19.84 0.01
CA SER A 69 -1.11 18.78 -0.62
C SER A 69 -1.52 19.26 -2.00
N ASP A 70 -1.45 18.36 -2.98
CA ASP A 70 -1.82 18.55 -4.40
C ASP A 70 -0.61 18.76 -5.29
N GLU A 71 0.04 17.66 -5.69
CA GLU A 71 0.46 17.46 -7.07
C GLU A 71 0.81 15.96 -7.32
N ILE A 72 -0.17 15.30 -7.95
CA ILE A 72 -0.03 14.32 -9.05
C ILE A 72 0.61 12.94 -8.73
N PHE A 73 -0.25 11.90 -8.65
CA PHE A 73 0.14 10.48 -8.73
C PHE A 73 0.41 10.03 -10.19
N PHE A 74 0.15 10.89 -11.20
CA PHE A 74 0.21 10.55 -12.64
C PHE A 74 0.66 11.71 -13.57
N GLY A 75 1.89 12.23 -13.43
CA GLY A 75 2.49 13.27 -14.30
C GLY A 75 3.58 14.11 -13.60
N ALA A 76 4.64 14.60 -14.25
CA ALA A 76 5.03 14.52 -15.66
C ALA A 76 6.56 14.52 -15.90
N ASP A 77 7.42 14.27 -14.90
CA ASP A 77 8.89 14.23 -15.12
C ASP A 77 9.55 12.86 -14.80
N ASP A 78 8.91 11.98 -14.03
CA ASP A 78 9.38 10.62 -13.71
C ASP A 78 8.20 9.65 -13.70
N ASP A 79 7.54 9.49 -14.84
CA ASP A 79 6.33 8.66 -14.98
C ASP A 79 6.61 7.14 -14.99
N GLY A 80 7.86 6.76 -14.70
CA GLY A 80 8.36 5.40 -14.80
C GLY A 80 8.20 4.82 -16.20
N LEU A 81 8.09 3.49 -16.26
CA LEU A 81 7.90 2.73 -17.49
C LEU A 81 6.45 2.33 -17.75
N PHE A 82 5.47 2.81 -16.96
CA PHE A 82 4.08 2.36 -17.05
C PHE A 82 3.52 2.41 -18.49
N SER A 83 3.68 3.54 -19.18
CA SER A 83 3.16 3.78 -20.54
C SER A 83 3.81 2.88 -21.61
N TYR A 84 4.99 2.34 -21.31
CA TYR A 84 5.73 1.43 -22.20
C TYR A 84 5.42 -0.05 -21.93
N ILE A 85 4.76 -0.37 -20.82
CA ILE A 85 4.36 -1.74 -20.47
C ILE A 85 2.93 -1.97 -20.95
N GLY A 86 2.75 -2.92 -21.88
CA GLY A 86 1.41 -3.28 -22.36
C GLY A 86 0.48 -3.75 -21.23
N ALA A 87 -0.81 -3.43 -21.35
CA ALA A 87 -1.80 -3.70 -20.31
C ALA A 87 -1.87 -5.18 -19.86
N ASP A 88 -1.67 -6.15 -20.76
CA ASP A 88 -1.62 -7.58 -20.39
C ASP A 88 -0.45 -7.90 -19.44
N ARG A 89 0.70 -7.26 -19.66
CA ARG A 89 1.88 -7.43 -18.80
C ARG A 89 1.67 -6.72 -17.46
N LEU A 90 1.05 -5.54 -17.46
CA LEU A 90 0.66 -4.85 -16.23
C LEU A 90 -0.32 -5.70 -15.40
N LEU A 91 -1.31 -6.33 -16.02
CA LEU A 91 -2.23 -7.25 -15.33
C LEU A 91 -1.52 -8.52 -14.83
N CYS A 92 -0.53 -9.02 -15.57
CA CYS A 92 0.32 -10.10 -15.09
C CYS A 92 1.11 -9.67 -13.83
N LEU A 93 1.69 -8.46 -13.83
CA LEU A 93 2.35 -7.89 -12.65
C LEU A 93 1.39 -7.74 -11.46
N VAL A 94 0.17 -7.24 -11.70
CA VAL A 94 -0.90 -7.18 -10.67
C VAL A 94 -1.12 -8.57 -10.06
N ASN A 95 -1.26 -9.62 -10.88
CA ASN A 95 -1.44 -10.98 -10.38
C ASN A 95 -0.26 -11.45 -9.52
N CYS A 96 0.98 -11.20 -9.94
CA CYS A 96 2.18 -11.52 -9.17
C CYS A 96 2.24 -10.77 -7.83
N LEU A 97 1.94 -9.46 -7.84
CA LEU A 97 1.89 -8.62 -6.65
C LEU A 97 0.82 -9.11 -5.68
N LEU A 98 -0.37 -9.48 -6.19
CA LEU A 98 -1.43 -10.04 -5.35
C LEU A 98 -1.08 -11.42 -4.78
N GLN A 99 -0.28 -12.23 -5.48
CA GLN A 99 0.25 -13.48 -4.91
C GLN A 99 1.25 -13.19 -3.78
N SER A 100 2.15 -12.23 -3.97
CA SER A 100 3.08 -11.75 -2.93
C SER A 100 2.33 -11.24 -1.70
N HIS A 101 1.30 -10.42 -1.91
CA HIS A 101 0.40 -9.92 -0.87
C HIS A 101 -0.23 -11.05 -0.07
N ARG A 102 -0.90 -12.02 -0.74
CA ARG A 102 -1.58 -13.14 -0.05
C ARG A 102 -0.62 -14.01 0.77
N LEU A 103 0.61 -14.19 0.30
CA LEU A 103 1.64 -14.91 1.06
C LEU A 103 1.98 -14.17 2.36
N ALA A 104 2.24 -12.87 2.27
CA ALA A 104 2.55 -12.03 3.43
C ALA A 104 1.36 -11.93 4.40
N GLN A 105 0.14 -11.76 3.88
CA GLN A 105 -1.12 -11.75 4.62
C GLN A 105 -1.32 -13.05 5.41
N LYS A 106 -1.15 -14.20 4.76
CA LYS A 106 -1.26 -15.52 5.41
C LYS A 106 -0.23 -15.70 6.52
N PHE A 107 1.01 -15.22 6.31
CA PHE A 107 2.04 -15.25 7.33
C PHE A 107 1.67 -14.35 8.53
N ASN A 108 1.23 -13.12 8.28
CA ASN A 108 0.88 -12.16 9.32
C ASN A 108 -0.31 -12.62 10.17
N GLY A 109 -1.32 -13.25 9.54
CA GLY A 109 -2.46 -13.86 10.21
C GLY A 109 -2.15 -15.14 11.00
N ASN A 110 -1.04 -15.83 10.70
CA ASN A 110 -0.66 -17.05 11.41
C ASN A 110 0.11 -16.75 12.71
N ASN A 111 -0.63 -16.40 13.75
CA ASN A 111 -0.07 -16.06 15.05
C ASN A 111 0.76 -17.19 15.68
N ALA A 112 0.35 -18.45 15.51
CA ALA A 112 1.04 -19.60 16.06
C ALA A 112 2.42 -19.81 15.41
N GLN A 113 2.48 -19.78 14.07
CA GLN A 113 3.73 -19.89 13.32
C GLN A 113 4.70 -18.75 13.67
N ARG A 114 4.20 -17.51 13.73
CA ARG A 114 5.02 -16.35 14.09
C ARG A 114 5.57 -16.44 15.52
N THR A 115 4.77 -16.93 16.46
CA THR A 115 5.22 -17.14 17.85
C THR A 115 6.27 -18.25 17.92
N LEU A 116 6.11 -19.33 17.16
CA LEU A 116 7.09 -20.41 17.09
C LEU A 116 8.44 -19.91 16.54
N LEU A 117 8.42 -19.18 15.42
CA LEU A 117 9.61 -18.57 14.84
C LEU A 117 10.30 -17.60 15.79
N TRP A 118 9.52 -16.77 16.50
CA TRP A 118 10.05 -15.86 17.51
C TRP A 118 10.75 -16.59 18.65
N LYS A 119 10.11 -17.63 19.22
CA LYS A 119 10.71 -18.46 20.27
C LYS A 119 11.96 -19.21 19.80
N ALA A 120 12.04 -19.54 18.51
CA ALA A 120 13.21 -20.15 17.89
C ALA A 120 14.33 -19.15 17.54
N GLY A 121 14.17 -17.85 17.82
CA GLY A 121 15.19 -16.83 17.57
C GLY A 121 15.29 -16.37 16.11
N PHE A 122 14.30 -16.67 15.27
CA PHE A 122 14.34 -16.44 13.82
C PHE A 122 14.72 -15.00 13.40
N LYS A 123 14.17 -13.98 14.06
CA LYS A 123 14.43 -12.55 13.75
C LYS A 123 14.78 -11.77 15.02
N GLY A 124 15.64 -12.35 15.85
CA GLY A 124 16.07 -11.72 17.11
C GLY A 124 14.94 -11.61 18.14
N ARG A 125 14.81 -10.44 18.77
CA ARG A 125 13.96 -10.25 19.96
C ARG A 125 12.49 -9.95 19.68
N SER A 126 12.10 -9.63 18.45
CA SER A 126 10.71 -9.26 18.11
C SER A 126 9.99 -10.35 17.31
N LYS A 127 8.67 -10.39 17.44
CA LYS A 127 7.83 -11.31 16.68
C LYS A 127 7.91 -10.93 15.19
N PRO A 128 8.36 -11.84 14.30
CA PRO A 128 8.52 -11.53 12.89
C PRO A 128 7.16 -11.16 12.27
N ASN A 129 7.18 -10.26 11.31
CA ASN A 129 6.03 -9.87 10.49
C ASN A 129 6.51 -9.54 9.07
N LEU A 130 5.57 -9.54 8.14
CA LEU A 130 5.74 -9.18 6.74
C LEU A 130 4.79 -8.02 6.38
N LEU A 131 4.58 -7.08 7.29
CA LEU A 131 3.59 -6.01 7.11
C LEU A 131 3.91 -5.16 5.88
N ARG A 132 5.18 -4.78 5.68
CA ARG A 132 5.61 -4.02 4.49
C ARG A 132 5.39 -4.81 3.20
N GLN A 133 5.76 -6.10 3.17
CA GLN A 133 5.54 -6.95 2.00
C GLN A 133 4.04 -7.04 1.68
N GLU A 134 3.20 -7.18 2.69
CA GLU A 134 1.74 -7.24 2.54
C GLU A 134 1.19 -5.94 1.95
N THR A 135 1.54 -4.80 2.55
CA THR A 135 0.94 -3.49 2.21
C THR A 135 1.53 -2.88 0.94
N HIS A 136 2.84 -2.98 0.72
CA HIS A 136 3.47 -2.49 -0.51
C HIS A 136 2.98 -3.29 -1.73
N SER A 137 2.87 -4.62 -1.62
CA SER A 137 2.43 -5.44 -2.75
C SER A 137 1.01 -5.09 -3.21
N VAL A 138 0.06 -4.97 -2.28
CA VAL A 138 -1.33 -4.60 -2.63
C VAL A 138 -1.43 -3.14 -3.08
N ARG A 139 -0.65 -2.23 -2.48
CA ARG A 139 -0.60 -0.83 -2.90
C ARG A 139 -0.11 -0.72 -4.35
N SER A 140 0.98 -1.39 -4.72
CA SER A 140 1.48 -1.39 -6.09
C SER A 140 0.49 -2.01 -7.08
N ALA A 141 -0.17 -3.11 -6.69
CA ALA A 141 -1.20 -3.74 -7.51
C ALA A 141 -2.39 -2.79 -7.77
N LEU A 142 -2.89 -2.13 -6.71
CA LEU A 142 -3.95 -1.14 -6.81
C LEU A 142 -3.51 0.05 -7.66
N GLY A 143 -2.29 0.57 -7.48
CA GLY A 143 -1.77 1.68 -8.27
C GLY A 143 -1.81 1.37 -9.78
N ILE A 144 -1.46 0.14 -10.16
CA ILE A 144 -1.52 -0.29 -11.56
C ILE A 144 -2.97 -0.32 -12.05
N LEU A 145 -3.87 -0.91 -11.26
CA LEU A 145 -5.29 -1.03 -11.62
C LEU A 145 -5.99 0.33 -11.72
N TYR A 146 -5.74 1.24 -10.79
CA TYR A 146 -6.26 2.61 -10.83
C TYR A 146 -5.80 3.34 -12.09
N ARG A 147 -4.51 3.24 -12.42
CA ARG A 147 -3.95 3.87 -13.61
C ARG A 147 -4.48 3.25 -14.90
N LEU A 148 -4.53 1.92 -14.99
CA LEU A 148 -5.11 1.21 -16.12
C LEU A 148 -6.56 1.62 -16.31
N TYR A 149 -7.37 1.71 -15.25
CA TYR A 149 -8.77 2.09 -15.35
C TYR A 149 -8.95 3.51 -15.93
N SER A 150 -8.04 4.43 -15.61
CA SER A 150 -8.06 5.79 -16.14
C SER A 150 -7.77 5.88 -17.64
N ILE A 151 -6.88 5.03 -18.16
CA ILE A 151 -6.36 5.17 -19.53
C ILE A 151 -6.82 4.06 -20.50
N SER A 152 -7.49 3.02 -20.02
CA SER A 152 -7.85 1.86 -20.85
C SER A 152 -8.90 2.21 -21.90
N SER A 153 -8.78 1.57 -23.07
CA SER A 153 -9.85 1.53 -24.08
C SER A 153 -11.09 0.83 -23.52
N VAL A 154 -12.26 1.12 -24.11
CA VAL A 154 -13.56 0.60 -23.68
C VAL A 154 -13.56 -0.91 -23.50
N ASP A 155 -12.98 -1.65 -24.46
CA ASP A 155 -12.97 -3.13 -24.46
C ASP A 155 -12.26 -3.73 -23.25
N ARG A 156 -11.14 -3.13 -22.82
CA ARG A 156 -10.34 -3.62 -21.67
C ARG A 156 -10.79 -3.01 -20.34
N LYS A 157 -11.44 -1.85 -20.39
CA LYS A 157 -11.86 -1.11 -19.21
C LYS A 157 -12.81 -1.93 -18.33
N LEU A 158 -13.65 -2.77 -18.91
CA LEU A 158 -14.58 -3.62 -18.15
C LEU A 158 -13.86 -4.62 -17.23
N ASP A 159 -12.84 -5.30 -17.73
CA ASP A 159 -12.11 -6.30 -16.94
C ASP A 159 -11.23 -5.64 -15.87
N VAL A 160 -10.55 -4.56 -16.23
CA VAL A 160 -9.77 -3.74 -15.28
C VAL A 160 -10.69 -3.19 -14.18
N LYS A 161 -11.87 -2.68 -14.54
CA LYS A 161 -12.87 -2.17 -13.60
C LYS A 161 -13.34 -3.25 -12.63
N LYS A 162 -13.69 -4.45 -13.12
CA LYS A 162 -14.11 -5.57 -12.26
C LYS A 162 -13.02 -5.93 -11.26
N GLU A 163 -11.79 -6.04 -11.72
CA GLU A 163 -10.66 -6.39 -10.88
C GLU A 163 -10.34 -5.29 -9.86
N LEU A 164 -10.31 -4.02 -10.27
CA LEU A 164 -10.13 -2.87 -9.38
C LEU A 164 -11.16 -2.87 -8.25
N LYS A 165 -12.45 -2.99 -8.58
CA LYS A 165 -13.53 -3.00 -7.59
C LYS A 165 -13.37 -4.17 -6.61
N ARG A 166 -13.06 -5.35 -7.12
CA ARG A 166 -12.83 -6.55 -6.30
C ARG A 166 -11.69 -6.34 -5.31
N ILE A 167 -10.53 -5.85 -5.76
CA ILE A 167 -9.37 -5.63 -4.88
C ILE A 167 -9.62 -4.52 -3.86
N VAL A 168 -10.32 -3.44 -4.23
CA VAL A 168 -10.69 -2.38 -3.28
C VAL A 168 -11.64 -2.91 -2.21
N CYS A 169 -12.67 -3.68 -2.60
CA CYS A 169 -13.60 -4.32 -1.66
C CYS A 169 -12.86 -5.28 -0.71
N ASP A 170 -12.01 -6.15 -1.25
CA ASP A 170 -11.19 -7.09 -0.48
C ASP A 170 -10.27 -6.35 0.52
N ALA A 171 -9.61 -5.28 0.08
CA ALA A 171 -8.73 -4.46 0.90
C ALA A 171 -9.46 -3.79 2.06
N ILE A 172 -10.65 -3.22 1.81
CA ILE A 172 -11.47 -2.58 2.84
C ILE A 172 -11.99 -3.60 3.84
N ASN A 173 -12.54 -4.72 3.35
CA ASN A 173 -13.03 -5.79 4.22
C ASN A 173 -11.91 -6.33 5.12
N TYR A 174 -10.72 -6.55 4.54
CA TYR A 174 -9.58 -7.00 5.33
C TYR A 174 -9.13 -5.98 6.37
N PHE A 175 -9.09 -4.69 6.02
CA PHE A 175 -8.77 -3.63 6.98
C PHE A 175 -9.74 -3.59 8.18
N LEU A 176 -11.04 -3.78 7.91
CA LEU A 176 -12.08 -3.81 8.94
C LEU A 176 -11.90 -4.98 9.93
N GLU A 177 -11.34 -6.10 9.46
CA GLU A 177 -11.08 -7.29 10.28
C GLU A 177 -9.76 -7.22 11.07
N LEU A 178 -8.91 -6.23 10.84
CA LEU A 178 -7.64 -6.10 11.55
C LEU A 178 -7.86 -5.78 13.02
N ASN A 179 -7.21 -6.55 13.90
CA ASN A 179 -7.40 -6.47 15.35
C ASN A 179 -6.22 -5.85 16.11
N THR A 180 -5.16 -5.42 15.41
CA THR A 180 -3.97 -4.83 16.05
C THR A 180 -3.63 -3.48 15.45
N ASP A 181 -3.33 -2.50 16.31
CA ASP A 181 -3.04 -1.13 15.89
C ASP A 181 -1.82 -1.05 14.98
N GLN A 182 -0.79 -1.86 15.24
CA GLN A 182 0.39 -1.94 14.37
C GLN A 182 0.04 -2.37 12.94
N HIS A 183 -0.86 -3.35 12.79
CA HIS A 183 -1.27 -3.85 11.48
C HIS A 183 -2.18 -2.83 10.77
N LYS A 184 -3.11 -2.21 11.50
CA LYS A 184 -3.93 -1.10 10.97
C LYS A 184 -3.08 0.08 10.52
N GLN A 185 -2.09 0.47 11.33
CA GLN A 185 -1.17 1.56 10.99
C GLN A 185 -0.39 1.28 9.71
N ALA A 186 0.08 0.04 9.51
CA ALA A 186 0.74 -0.36 8.28
C ALA A 186 -0.18 -0.27 7.06
N TRP A 187 -1.50 -0.50 7.22
CA TRP A 187 -2.48 -0.42 6.15
C TRP A 187 -2.93 0.98 5.77
N ASN A 188 -2.62 2.00 6.57
CA ASN A 188 -2.99 3.38 6.26
C ASN A 188 -2.51 3.78 4.87
N LEU A 189 -1.30 3.38 4.45
CA LEU A 189 -0.77 3.67 3.11
C LEU A 189 -1.62 3.09 1.98
N VAL A 190 -2.28 1.95 2.20
CA VAL A 190 -3.21 1.35 1.22
C VAL A 190 -4.49 2.18 1.16
N LEU A 191 -5.02 2.58 2.32
CA LEU A 191 -6.23 3.42 2.40
C LEU A 191 -6.00 4.81 1.79
N HIS A 192 -4.85 5.43 2.05
CA HIS A 192 -4.47 6.70 1.43
C HIS A 192 -4.52 6.59 -0.10
N LEU A 193 -3.89 5.54 -0.67
CA LEU A 193 -3.94 5.31 -2.11
C LEU A 193 -5.38 5.17 -2.62
N ILE A 194 -6.19 4.33 -1.98
CA ILE A 194 -7.58 4.10 -2.40
C ILE A 194 -8.36 5.42 -2.40
N LEU A 195 -8.28 6.20 -1.32
CA LEU A 195 -9.03 7.44 -1.17
C LEU A 195 -8.52 8.55 -2.09
N ASP A 196 -7.21 8.65 -2.30
CA ASP A 196 -6.61 9.65 -3.17
C ASP A 196 -6.92 9.38 -4.64
N CYS A 197 -6.75 8.12 -5.09
CA CYS A 197 -7.12 7.74 -6.45
C CYS A 197 -8.64 7.90 -6.67
N SER A 198 -9.48 7.51 -5.73
CA SER A 198 -10.93 7.71 -5.82
C SER A 198 -11.30 9.18 -5.91
N SER A 199 -10.63 10.05 -5.15
CA SER A 199 -10.84 11.50 -5.19
C SER A 199 -10.44 12.10 -6.53
N SER A 200 -9.40 11.55 -7.16
CA SER A 200 -8.85 12.05 -8.44
C SER A 200 -9.73 11.73 -9.65
N PHE A 201 -10.60 10.73 -9.58
CA PHE A 201 -11.48 10.36 -10.69
C PHE A 201 -12.50 11.43 -11.02
N ASN A 202 -12.77 11.65 -12.31
CA ASN A 202 -13.85 12.54 -12.73
C ASN A 202 -15.25 11.90 -12.51
N ASP A 203 -16.30 12.70 -12.69
CA ASP A 203 -17.68 12.27 -12.42
C ASP A 203 -18.09 11.08 -13.28
N ALA A 204 -17.71 11.05 -14.56
CA ALA A 204 -17.99 9.93 -15.45
C ALA A 204 -17.31 8.63 -15.00
N GLN A 205 -16.09 8.71 -14.49
CA GLN A 205 -15.36 7.56 -13.94
C GLN A 205 -15.99 7.02 -12.65
N LEU A 206 -16.49 7.90 -11.78
CA LEU A 206 -17.17 7.50 -10.54
C LEU A 206 -18.56 6.90 -10.83
N LEU A 207 -19.32 7.49 -11.76
CA LEU A 207 -20.57 6.90 -12.26
C LEU A 207 -20.35 5.50 -12.83
N ASP A 208 -19.31 5.35 -13.64
CA ASP A 208 -18.96 4.06 -14.23
C ASP A 208 -18.63 3.04 -13.13
N LEU A 209 -17.83 3.39 -12.12
CA LEU A 209 -17.55 2.48 -10.98
C LEU A 209 -18.82 2.02 -10.25
N GLY A 210 -19.81 2.90 -10.13
CA GLY A 210 -21.15 2.57 -9.66
C GLY A 210 -21.32 2.63 -8.14
N LYS A 211 -22.58 2.43 -7.70
CA LYS A 211 -23.00 2.61 -6.31
C LYS A 211 -22.36 1.62 -5.34
N ASP A 212 -22.11 0.38 -5.77
CA ASP A 212 -21.48 -0.66 -4.96
C ASP A 212 -20.04 -0.27 -4.57
N TYR A 213 -19.28 0.35 -5.48
CA TYR A 213 -17.95 0.89 -5.17
C TYR A 213 -18.01 1.98 -4.09
N ALA A 214 -18.96 2.92 -4.20
CA ALA A 214 -19.15 3.97 -3.21
C ALA A 214 -19.58 3.40 -1.84
N LEU A 215 -20.41 2.36 -1.83
CA LEU A 215 -20.86 1.68 -0.61
C LEU A 215 -19.70 0.94 0.08
N ASP A 216 -18.80 0.31 -0.68
CA ASP A 216 -17.60 -0.32 -0.12
C ASP A 216 -16.72 0.72 0.58
N ILE A 217 -16.45 1.87 -0.06
CA ILE A 217 -15.69 2.97 0.56
C ILE A 217 -16.39 3.51 1.81
N CYS A 218 -17.72 3.63 1.79
CA CYS A 218 -18.51 4.12 2.92
C CYS A 218 -18.35 3.26 4.18
N ARG A 219 -18.02 1.97 4.06
CA ARG A 219 -17.78 1.12 5.24
C ARG A 219 -16.65 1.62 6.13
N LEU A 220 -15.67 2.35 5.57
CA LEU A 220 -14.57 2.94 6.32
C LEU A 220 -15.03 3.98 7.36
N VAL A 221 -16.25 4.51 7.27
CA VAL A 221 -16.82 5.42 8.28
C VAL A 221 -16.91 4.75 9.66
N GLN A 222 -17.00 3.42 9.71
CA GLN A 222 -17.05 2.66 10.94
C GLN A 222 -15.68 2.52 11.63
N CYS A 223 -14.60 2.93 10.96
CA CYS A 223 -13.24 2.80 11.47
C CYS A 223 -12.81 4.02 12.27
N ASP A 224 -12.13 3.77 13.39
CA ASP A 224 -11.30 4.79 14.03
C ASP A 224 -10.06 5.04 13.15
N MET A 225 -9.95 6.26 12.63
CA MET A 225 -8.92 6.66 11.66
C MET A 225 -8.38 8.05 11.99
N LYS A 226 -7.11 8.28 11.62
CA LYS A 226 -6.49 9.60 11.69
C LYS A 226 -7.31 10.64 10.93
N GLU A 227 -7.29 11.88 11.43
CA GLU A 227 -8.05 13.00 10.87
C GLU A 227 -7.83 13.22 9.37
N GLU A 228 -6.60 13.04 8.90
CA GLU A 228 -6.25 13.17 7.48
C GLU A 228 -7.00 12.15 6.60
N LEU A 229 -7.04 10.87 7.00
CA LEU A 229 -7.79 9.82 6.30
C LEU A 229 -9.29 10.07 6.35
N ARG A 230 -9.81 10.55 7.49
CA ARG A 230 -11.23 10.91 7.62
C ARG A 230 -11.61 12.02 6.66
N SER A 231 -10.76 13.05 6.52
CA SER A 231 -10.95 14.15 5.58
C SER A 231 -10.96 13.67 4.12
N LYS A 232 -10.03 12.79 3.74
CA LYS A 232 -9.99 12.16 2.41
C LYS A 232 -11.23 11.31 2.15
N LEU A 233 -11.66 10.51 3.11
CA LEU A 233 -12.89 9.71 3.03
C LEU A 233 -14.12 10.61 2.82
N ALA A 234 -14.26 11.66 3.63
CA ALA A 234 -15.39 12.59 3.52
C ALA A 234 -15.45 13.21 2.11
N ARG A 235 -14.31 13.60 1.54
CA ARG A 235 -14.22 14.14 0.17
C ARG A 235 -14.71 13.14 -0.88
N VAL A 236 -14.26 11.88 -0.80
CA VAL A 236 -14.70 10.83 -1.74
C VAL A 236 -16.21 10.60 -1.62
N LEU A 237 -16.74 10.50 -0.40
CA LEU A 237 -18.18 10.27 -0.19
C LEU A 237 -19.02 11.44 -0.69
N GLN A 238 -18.63 12.68 -0.41
CA GLN A 238 -19.30 13.87 -0.94
C GLN A 238 -19.34 13.84 -2.47
N LYS A 239 -18.21 13.53 -3.12
CA LYS A 239 -18.13 13.45 -4.58
C LYS A 239 -19.03 12.34 -5.13
N CYS A 240 -18.97 11.14 -4.56
CA CYS A 240 -19.84 10.03 -4.94
C CYS A 240 -21.33 10.38 -4.78
N ILE A 241 -21.70 11.11 -3.72
CA ILE A 241 -23.07 11.58 -3.50
C ILE A 241 -23.46 12.59 -4.59
N SER A 242 -22.69 13.67 -4.77
CA SER A 242 -22.99 14.72 -5.75
C SER A 242 -23.20 14.18 -7.16
N VAL A 243 -22.38 13.23 -7.57
CA VAL A 243 -22.43 12.61 -8.89
C VAL A 243 -23.67 11.74 -9.10
N ASN A 244 -24.26 11.16 -8.04
CA ASN A 244 -25.49 10.35 -8.15
C ASN A 244 -26.79 11.18 -8.17
N TYR A 245 -26.72 12.48 -7.87
CA TYR A 245 -27.87 13.40 -7.83
C TYR A 245 -27.89 14.42 -8.99
N MET A 246 -26.95 14.30 -9.94
CA MET A 246 -27.00 14.97 -11.25
C MET A 246 -27.67 14.09 -12.29
#